data_AF-A0A7G6X710-F1
#
_entry.id   AF-A0A7G6X710-F1
#
_cell.length_a   1.000
_cell.length_b   1.000
_cell.length_c   1.000
_cell.angle_alpha   90.00
_cell.angle_beta   90.00
_cell.angle_gamma   90.00
#
_symmetry.space_group_name_H-M   'P 1'
#
loop_
_entity.id
_entity.type
_entity.pdbx_description
1 polymer ?
#
loop_
_entity_poly.entity_id
_entity_poly.type
_entity_poly.pdbx_seq_one_letter_code
_entity_poly.pdbx_strand_id
1 'polypeptide(L)'
;MAKASLRSNSSVAALVEQLAVTNPPNSQVLEVAYSDITPVTARNGANAFANAYLVARERRAAQWVQAKINNLTNARTANQSVLTRNVTALGKTAAGSPARALAQQRVDAATAEASKLESQISDLRLFQGDPGQVLSPATVPGSAAGLPGWILPAAGAGLGLLLGLVFAVWRSLNDRKLRTADDVKALGYPVLSTVITTSVARPAALLSDVNAELPDGSRLLRSVLGVTSPDGGAVLLVPASAVESHTTTPLVLAAALARADQSVTLVDTDGELTEATQTTKLKGLAEVLSDGAQPYEVAKEYQPGLRFVPAGVQHTGSVDKLASPQMRGFLDMLIPGCRWLLVAGPLASAPETLTLADLCTDVVILVSLGHTTTTELQHAADAVTRGGAKLAGIVLDAPEKHGLLHRTKHDENVVDQNVADESVADLPVAAPEAVPAAPAATPAAVPVARTPEGLVPAPKARRAVAAVDARTEEIPKIDAPLNGSAKRAAVNGSSSNGPTHGSATNGHLTSTTPIGPKPLPADSADVPATPAPTPWFAEVDDDTDDGDETDFAPSRRMM
;
A
#
# COMPACT_ATOMS: atom_id res chain seq x y z
N MET A 1 41.69 29.80 7.34
CA MET A 1 41.41 30.85 6.33
C MET A 1 40.03 30.68 5.70
N ALA A 2 39.79 29.70 4.81
CA ALA A 2 38.50 29.53 4.12
C ALA A 2 37.25 29.65 5.03
N LYS A 3 37.18 28.90 6.15
CA LYS A 3 36.08 29.01 7.15
C LYS A 3 35.78 30.46 7.59
N ALA A 4 36.80 31.28 7.81
CA ALA A 4 36.63 32.68 8.24
C ALA A 4 36.14 33.57 7.09
N SER A 5 36.62 33.34 5.86
CA SER A 5 36.11 34.02 4.66
C SER A 5 34.66 33.66 4.34
N LEU A 6 34.24 32.43 4.66
CA LEU A 6 32.88 31.93 4.46
C LEU A 6 31.91 32.30 5.60
N ARG A 7 32.41 32.80 6.73
CA ARG A 7 31.65 33.00 7.98
C ARG A 7 30.84 31.75 8.41
N SER A 8 31.33 30.57 8.07
CA SER A 8 30.60 29.31 8.29
C SER A 8 30.78 28.77 9.70
N ASN A 9 29.70 28.32 10.32
CA ASN A 9 29.73 27.68 11.63
C ASN A 9 30.28 26.24 11.58
N SER A 10 30.22 25.57 10.42
CA SER A 10 30.61 24.16 10.22
C SER A 10 32.03 23.82 10.70
N SER A 11 32.26 22.56 11.08
CA SER A 11 33.59 22.09 11.48
C SER A 11 34.59 22.21 10.31
N VAL A 12 35.90 22.27 10.60
CA VAL A 12 36.91 22.32 9.53
C VAL A 12 36.92 21.02 8.72
N ALA A 13 36.60 19.88 9.33
CA ALA A 13 36.47 18.59 8.65
C ALA A 13 35.32 18.58 7.63
N ALA A 14 34.11 19.01 8.03
CA ALA A 14 32.95 19.06 7.14
C ALA A 14 33.15 19.99 5.93
N LEU A 15 33.93 21.07 6.10
CA LEU A 15 34.32 21.97 5.01
C LEU A 15 35.40 21.37 4.08
N VAL A 16 36.06 20.28 4.47
CA VAL A 16 37.03 19.55 3.64
C VAL A 16 36.38 18.35 2.96
N GLU A 17 35.42 17.68 3.60
CA GLU A 17 34.57 16.64 2.96
C GLU A 17 33.81 17.17 1.74
N GLN A 18 33.43 18.45 1.76
CA GLN A 18 32.77 19.15 0.66
C GLN A 18 33.74 19.66 -0.42
N LEU A 19 35.06 19.51 -0.26
CA LEU A 19 36.10 20.05 -1.14
C LEU A 19 36.75 18.95 -2.00
N ALA A 20 36.64 19.08 -3.33
CA ALA A 20 37.41 18.28 -4.27
C ALA A 20 38.53 19.11 -4.91
N VAL A 21 39.74 18.57 -4.96
CA VAL A 21 40.90 19.20 -5.62
C VAL A 21 41.50 18.23 -6.61
N THR A 22 41.58 18.64 -7.88
CA THR A 22 42.08 17.82 -8.99
C THR A 22 43.28 18.52 -9.64
N ASN A 23 44.28 17.74 -10.04
CA ASN A 23 45.41 18.20 -10.83
C ASN A 23 45.34 17.54 -12.22
N PRO A 24 44.91 18.26 -13.29
CA PRO A 24 44.83 17.70 -14.63
C PRO A 24 46.21 17.27 -15.16
N PRO A 25 46.29 16.15 -15.92
CA PRO A 25 47.57 15.65 -16.42
C PRO A 25 48.26 16.68 -17.32
N ASN A 26 49.59 16.79 -17.18
CA ASN A 26 50.45 17.77 -17.86
C ASN A 26 50.11 19.26 -17.58
N SER A 27 49.37 19.55 -16.50
CA SER A 27 49.00 20.91 -16.10
C SER A 27 49.82 21.45 -14.93
N GLN A 28 49.83 22.78 -14.77
CA GLN A 28 50.23 23.47 -13.54
C GLN A 28 49.01 24.13 -12.84
N VAL A 29 47.80 23.92 -13.36
CA VAL A 29 46.54 24.41 -12.81
C VAL A 29 46.00 23.40 -11.80
N LEU A 30 45.53 23.88 -10.65
CA LEU A 30 44.73 23.09 -9.72
C LEU A 30 43.25 23.45 -9.89
N GLU A 31 42.43 22.46 -10.16
CA GLU A 31 40.98 22.61 -10.14
C GLU A 31 40.47 22.45 -8.70
N VAL A 32 39.65 23.40 -8.24
CA VAL A 32 39.12 23.44 -6.88
C VAL A 32 37.59 23.52 -6.96
N ALA A 33 36.93 22.39 -6.69
CA ALA A 33 35.47 22.27 -6.68
C ALA A 33 34.96 22.16 -5.24
N TYR A 34 33.77 22.70 -4.99
CA TYR A 34 33.14 22.68 -3.67
C TYR A 34 31.64 22.39 -3.80
N SER A 35 31.16 21.38 -3.06
CA SER A 35 29.82 20.82 -3.18
C SER A 35 28.94 21.23 -1.99
N ASP A 36 27.77 21.81 -2.28
CA ASP A 36 26.83 22.29 -1.27
C ASP A 36 25.39 22.21 -1.81
N ILE A 37 24.40 22.22 -0.92
CA ILE A 37 22.97 22.19 -1.21
C ILE A 37 22.54 23.46 -1.96
N THR A 38 23.17 24.62 -1.68
CA THR A 38 22.84 25.88 -2.36
C THR A 38 23.90 26.23 -3.43
N PRO A 39 23.50 26.57 -4.67
CA PRO A 39 24.42 27.01 -5.73
C PRO A 39 25.30 28.22 -5.36
N VAL A 40 24.81 29.09 -4.47
CA VAL A 40 25.52 30.31 -4.04
C VAL A 40 26.63 29.96 -3.03
N THR A 41 26.36 29.08 -2.07
CA THR A 41 27.39 28.63 -1.11
C THR A 41 28.40 27.70 -1.77
N ALA A 42 27.98 26.86 -2.73
CA ALA A 42 28.89 26.07 -3.59
C ALA A 42 29.96 26.96 -4.26
N ARG A 43 29.50 27.99 -5.00
CA ARG A 43 30.36 29.00 -5.63
C ARG A 43 31.28 29.72 -4.64
N ASN A 44 30.72 30.16 -3.51
CA ASN A 44 31.48 30.94 -2.52
C ASN A 44 32.56 30.06 -1.86
N GLY A 45 32.26 28.78 -1.60
CA GLY A 45 33.18 27.78 -1.07
C GLY A 45 34.42 27.62 -1.94
N ALA A 46 34.24 27.27 -3.21
CA ALA A 46 35.34 27.08 -4.16
C ALA A 46 36.27 28.31 -4.24
N ASN A 47 35.69 29.51 -4.41
CA ASN A 47 36.46 30.76 -4.45
C ASN A 47 37.20 31.05 -3.12
N ALA A 48 36.57 30.80 -1.97
CA ALA A 48 37.19 31.00 -0.66
C ALA A 48 38.34 30.00 -0.39
N PHE A 49 38.23 28.76 -0.89
CA PHE A 49 39.29 27.77 -0.80
C PHE A 49 40.46 28.06 -1.74
N ALA A 50 40.21 28.46 -3.00
CA ALA A 50 41.24 28.89 -3.94
C ALA A 50 42.06 30.06 -3.38
N ASN A 51 41.39 31.13 -2.91
CA ASN A 51 42.06 32.28 -2.29
C ASN A 51 42.82 31.90 -1.00
N ALA A 52 42.25 31.02 -0.17
CA ALA A 52 42.94 30.51 1.02
C ALA A 52 44.18 29.66 0.71
N TYR A 53 44.21 28.97 -0.43
CA TYR A 53 45.37 28.20 -0.90
C TYR A 53 46.52 29.12 -1.32
N LEU A 54 46.24 30.18 -2.10
CA LEU A 54 47.27 31.14 -2.53
C LEU A 54 47.95 31.82 -1.32
N VAL A 55 47.17 32.32 -0.36
CA VAL A 55 47.69 32.91 0.89
C VAL A 55 48.48 31.89 1.72
N ALA A 56 48.12 30.60 1.67
CA ALA A 56 48.90 29.55 2.34
C ALA A 56 50.22 29.26 1.61
N ARG A 57 50.25 29.30 0.28
CA ARG A 57 51.46 29.10 -0.55
C ARG A 57 52.44 30.26 -0.38
N GLU A 58 51.96 31.50 -0.44
CA GLU A 58 52.71 32.73 -0.16
C GLU A 58 53.41 32.66 1.21
N ARG A 59 52.64 32.37 2.28
CA ARG A 59 53.17 32.29 3.65
C ARG A 59 54.23 31.19 3.81
N ARG A 60 54.04 30.02 3.19
CA ARG A 60 55.05 28.94 3.19
C ARG A 60 56.33 29.36 2.46
N ALA A 61 56.20 30.03 1.30
CA ALA A 61 57.35 30.53 0.56
C ALA A 61 58.14 31.57 1.39
N ALA A 62 57.46 32.55 1.97
CA ALA A 62 58.10 33.55 2.84
C ALA A 62 58.79 32.92 4.07
N GLN A 63 58.14 31.94 4.72
CA GLN A 63 58.73 31.20 5.85
C GLN A 63 59.97 30.39 5.44
N TRP A 64 59.94 29.74 4.27
CA TRP A 64 61.06 28.98 3.73
C TRP A 64 62.25 29.88 3.37
N VAL A 65 61.99 31.00 2.69
CA VAL A 65 63.00 32.02 2.34
C VAL A 65 63.64 32.57 3.62
N GLN A 66 62.84 32.97 4.62
CA GLN A 66 63.36 33.49 5.88
C GLN A 66 64.20 32.44 6.63
N ALA A 67 63.76 31.17 6.68
CA ALA A 67 64.55 30.10 7.26
C ALA A 67 65.89 29.88 6.53
N LYS A 68 65.90 30.00 5.19
CA LYS A 68 67.14 29.88 4.39
C LYS A 68 68.08 31.06 4.62
N ILE A 69 67.56 32.30 4.69
CA ILE A 69 68.32 33.51 5.04
C ILE A 69 68.93 33.38 6.44
N ASN A 70 68.17 32.91 7.43
CA ASN A 70 68.68 32.70 8.80
C ASN A 70 69.85 31.70 8.81
N ASN A 71 69.71 30.57 8.10
CA ASN A 71 70.78 29.56 7.99
C ASN A 71 72.06 30.10 7.32
N LEU A 72 71.92 30.88 6.23
CA LEU A 72 73.07 31.52 5.58
C LEU A 72 73.69 32.63 6.45
N THR A 73 72.89 33.37 7.22
CA THR A 73 73.36 34.39 8.17
C THR A 73 74.19 33.76 9.29
N ASN A 74 73.78 32.58 9.79
CA ASN A 74 74.55 31.80 10.74
C ASN A 74 75.88 31.31 10.13
N ALA A 75 75.87 30.81 8.89
CA ALA A 75 77.08 30.41 8.17
C ALA A 75 78.05 31.58 7.94
N ARG A 76 77.54 32.75 7.53
CA ARG A 76 78.32 33.99 7.40
C ARG A 76 78.95 34.40 8.73
N THR A 77 78.19 34.34 9.82
CA THR A 77 78.69 34.66 11.17
C THR A 77 79.79 33.68 11.62
N ALA A 78 79.63 32.39 11.32
CA ALA A 78 80.65 31.38 11.58
C ALA A 78 81.94 31.65 10.77
N ASN A 79 81.84 31.94 9.46
CA ASN A 79 82.99 32.32 8.64
C ASN A 79 83.64 33.63 9.13
N GLN A 80 82.88 34.64 9.56
CA GLN A 80 83.45 35.86 10.15
C GLN A 80 84.34 35.58 11.38
N SER A 81 84.03 34.52 12.16
CA SER A 81 84.89 34.04 13.24
C SER A 81 86.16 33.33 12.75
N VAL A 82 86.11 32.68 11.58
CA VAL A 82 87.27 32.05 10.92
C VAL A 82 88.18 33.13 10.33
N LEU A 83 87.61 34.11 9.62
CA LEU A 83 88.33 35.26 9.06
C LEU A 83 89.06 36.04 10.16
N THR A 84 88.39 36.39 11.26
CA THR A 84 89.02 37.09 12.40
C THR A 84 90.19 36.30 13.00
N ARG A 85 90.05 34.96 13.12
CA ARG A 85 91.13 34.08 13.58
C ARG A 85 92.29 34.03 12.57
N ASN A 86 92.01 33.93 11.28
CA ASN A 86 93.03 33.89 10.22
C ASN A 86 93.80 35.22 10.13
N VAL A 87 93.12 36.37 10.23
CA VAL A 87 93.76 37.70 10.28
C VAL A 87 94.61 37.87 11.54
N THR A 88 94.11 37.41 12.70
CA THR A 88 94.88 37.44 13.96
C THR A 88 96.11 36.53 13.92
N ALA A 89 96.01 35.37 13.25
CA ALA A 89 97.14 34.47 13.02
C ALA A 89 98.16 35.09 12.06
N LEU A 90 97.70 35.67 10.94
CA LEU A 90 98.53 36.40 9.97
C LEU A 90 99.35 37.50 10.66
N GLY A 91 98.71 38.31 11.52
CA GLY A 91 99.36 39.36 12.30
C GLY A 91 100.48 38.86 13.25
N LYS A 92 100.45 37.58 13.64
CA LYS A 92 101.49 36.94 14.47
C LYS A 92 102.62 36.27 13.67
N THR A 93 102.55 36.25 12.33
CA THR A 93 103.59 35.63 11.48
C THR A 93 104.64 36.64 11.00
N ALA A 94 105.92 36.27 11.09
CA ALA A 94 107.03 37.10 10.63
C ALA A 94 106.97 37.38 9.11
N ALA A 95 107.34 38.61 8.72
CA ALA A 95 107.41 39.02 7.32
C ALA A 95 108.40 38.14 6.52
N GLY A 96 108.09 37.89 5.25
CA GLY A 96 108.92 37.05 4.36
C GLY A 96 108.89 35.53 4.63
N SER A 97 108.28 35.06 5.73
CA SER A 97 108.22 33.62 6.04
C SER A 97 107.20 32.88 5.15
N PRO A 98 107.45 31.61 4.77
CA PRO A 98 106.47 30.80 4.00
C PRO A 98 105.18 30.55 4.80
N ALA A 99 105.25 30.56 6.14
CA ALA A 99 104.07 30.50 7.01
C ALA A 99 103.13 31.70 6.81
N ARG A 100 103.66 32.88 6.48
CA ARG A 100 102.86 34.09 6.22
C ARG A 100 102.11 34.02 4.89
N ALA A 101 102.68 33.38 3.86
CA ALA A 101 101.98 33.13 2.60
C ALA A 101 100.77 32.19 2.80
N LEU A 102 100.94 31.10 3.54
CA LEU A 102 99.83 30.20 3.90
C LEU A 102 98.77 30.89 4.78
N ALA A 103 99.18 31.79 5.68
CA ALA A 103 98.25 32.58 6.48
C ALA A 103 97.44 33.57 5.62
N GLN A 104 98.07 34.21 4.62
CA GLN A 104 97.40 35.10 3.67
C GLN A 104 96.36 34.34 2.84
N GLN A 105 96.74 33.20 2.25
CA GLN A 105 95.82 32.34 1.48
C GLN A 105 94.57 31.93 2.28
N ARG A 106 94.69 31.75 3.60
CA ARG A 106 93.56 31.46 4.50
C ARG A 106 92.68 32.67 4.80
N VAL A 107 93.20 33.90 4.72
CA VAL A 107 92.40 35.13 4.76
C VAL A 107 91.65 35.27 3.45
N ASP A 108 92.33 35.12 2.31
CA ASP A 108 91.76 35.30 0.98
C ASP A 108 90.66 34.27 0.66
N ALA A 109 90.83 33.02 1.11
CA ALA A 109 89.77 32.00 1.01
C ALA A 109 88.53 32.34 1.85
N ALA A 110 88.72 32.85 3.07
CA ALA A 110 87.64 33.20 3.97
C ALA A 110 86.87 34.46 3.50
N THR A 111 87.54 35.45 2.93
CA THR A 111 86.89 36.63 2.33
C THR A 111 86.11 36.25 1.06
N ALA A 112 86.66 35.39 0.20
CA ALA A 112 85.93 34.87 -0.96
C ALA A 112 84.65 34.12 -0.58
N GLU A 113 84.70 33.27 0.46
CA GLU A 113 83.52 32.60 1.00
C GLU A 113 82.52 33.59 1.62
N ALA A 114 82.98 34.64 2.33
CA ALA A 114 82.12 35.65 2.90
C ALA A 114 81.35 36.44 1.82
N SER A 115 82.02 36.82 0.72
CA SER A 115 81.39 37.46 -0.44
C SER A 115 80.37 36.56 -1.11
N LYS A 116 80.66 35.26 -1.26
CA LYS A 116 79.72 34.27 -1.81
C LYS A 116 78.46 34.13 -0.95
N LEU A 117 78.61 34.06 0.37
CA LEU A 117 77.48 33.97 1.30
C LEU A 117 76.62 35.25 1.27
N GLU A 118 77.23 36.43 1.14
CA GLU A 118 76.48 37.69 1.06
C GLU A 118 75.72 37.86 -0.27
N SER A 119 76.26 37.37 -1.39
CA SER A 119 75.50 37.24 -2.65
C SER A 119 74.25 36.39 -2.42
N GLN A 120 74.42 35.17 -1.90
CA GLN A 120 73.30 34.23 -1.67
C GLN A 120 72.23 34.77 -0.71
N ILE A 121 72.62 35.57 0.30
CA ILE A 121 71.67 36.27 1.18
C ILE A 121 70.94 37.40 0.44
N SER A 122 71.63 38.12 -0.44
CA SER A 122 71.05 39.21 -1.24
C SER A 122 70.08 38.68 -2.29
N ASP A 123 70.46 37.62 -3.02
CA ASP A 123 69.63 36.94 -4.02
C ASP A 123 68.30 36.46 -3.41
N LEU A 124 68.35 35.86 -2.22
CA LEU A 124 67.16 35.41 -1.49
C LEU A 124 66.31 36.54 -0.89
N ARG A 125 66.89 37.72 -0.64
CA ARG A 125 66.13 38.92 -0.24
C ARG A 125 65.40 39.57 -1.41
N LEU A 126 65.91 39.41 -2.63
CA LEU A 126 65.28 39.88 -3.86
C LEU A 126 64.23 38.90 -4.41
N PHE A 127 64.23 37.64 -3.94
CA PHE A 127 63.25 36.63 -4.33
C PHE A 127 61.84 36.93 -3.77
N GLN A 128 61.05 37.65 -4.55
CA GLN A 128 59.60 37.74 -4.38
C GLN A 128 58.97 36.45 -4.94
N GLY A 129 58.49 35.58 -4.04
CA GLY A 129 57.91 34.30 -4.45
C GLY A 129 56.52 34.44 -5.06
N ASP A 130 56.33 33.90 -6.27
CA ASP A 130 55.03 33.85 -6.94
C ASP A 130 54.10 32.79 -6.28
N PRO A 131 52.96 33.20 -5.66
CA PRO A 131 51.99 32.26 -5.12
C PRO A 131 51.10 31.61 -6.20
N GLY A 132 51.15 32.09 -7.44
CA GLY A 132 50.17 31.82 -8.50
C GLY A 132 48.90 32.67 -8.36
N GLN A 133 48.01 32.55 -9.35
CA GLN A 133 46.77 33.33 -9.44
C GLN A 133 45.56 32.44 -9.74
N VAL A 134 44.35 32.91 -9.39
CA VAL A 134 43.10 32.24 -9.77
C VAL A 134 42.82 32.49 -11.24
N LEU A 135 43.03 31.47 -12.09
CA LEU A 135 42.86 31.58 -13.55
C LEU A 135 41.39 31.78 -13.97
N SER A 136 40.46 31.14 -13.26
CA SER A 136 39.01 31.25 -13.48
C SER A 136 38.28 31.18 -12.13
N PRO A 137 37.49 32.20 -11.74
CA PRO A 137 36.70 32.14 -10.51
C PRO A 137 35.49 31.21 -10.70
N ALA A 138 35.07 30.53 -9.63
CA ALA A 138 33.90 29.67 -9.67
C ALA A 138 32.62 30.49 -9.93
N THR A 139 31.75 29.96 -10.80
CA THR A 139 30.43 30.49 -11.15
C THR A 139 29.32 29.77 -10.35
N VAL A 140 28.07 30.26 -10.45
CA VAL A 140 26.92 29.56 -9.85
C VAL A 140 26.54 28.37 -10.75
N PRO A 141 26.47 27.13 -10.23
CA PRO A 141 26.06 25.98 -11.04
C PRO A 141 24.58 26.08 -11.44
N GLY A 142 24.30 25.88 -12.73
CA GLY A 142 22.94 26.00 -13.30
C GLY A 142 22.04 24.78 -13.12
N SER A 143 22.57 23.67 -12.60
CA SER A 143 21.84 22.42 -12.34
C SER A 143 22.45 21.69 -11.15
N ALA A 144 21.63 20.96 -10.39
CA ALA A 144 22.12 20.08 -9.33
C ALA A 144 22.82 18.84 -9.91
N ALA A 145 23.95 18.44 -9.32
CA ALA A 145 24.60 17.17 -9.64
C ALA A 145 23.94 16.03 -8.86
N GLY A 146 23.22 15.14 -9.55
CA GLY A 146 22.50 14.02 -8.94
C GLY A 146 21.46 13.40 -9.86
N LEU A 147 20.60 12.55 -9.30
CA LEU A 147 19.44 12.02 -10.03
C LEU A 147 18.39 13.13 -10.25
N PRO A 148 17.73 13.19 -11.42
CA PRO A 148 16.60 14.09 -11.64
C PRO A 148 15.51 13.94 -10.58
N GLY A 149 15.05 15.07 -10.02
CA GLY A 149 14.09 15.10 -8.91
C GLY A 149 12.72 14.45 -9.20
N TRP A 150 12.38 14.18 -10.46
CA TRP A 150 11.17 13.46 -10.84
C TRP A 150 11.25 11.93 -10.60
N ILE A 151 12.46 11.37 -10.45
CA ILE A 151 12.64 9.91 -10.32
C ILE A 151 12.07 9.39 -9.00
N LEU A 152 12.22 10.13 -7.89
CA LEU A 152 11.67 9.72 -6.59
C LEU A 152 10.13 9.64 -6.60
N PRO A 153 9.37 10.66 -7.02
CA PRO A 153 7.91 10.55 -7.11
C PRO A 153 7.44 9.54 -8.18
N ALA A 154 8.18 9.36 -9.28
CA ALA A 154 7.86 8.31 -10.26
C ALA A 154 8.05 6.90 -9.68
N ALA A 155 9.11 6.65 -8.92
CA ALA A 155 9.32 5.39 -8.21
C ALA A 155 8.25 5.16 -7.13
N GLY A 156 7.87 6.21 -6.38
CA GLY A 156 6.78 6.16 -5.41
C GLY A 156 5.43 5.83 -6.05
N ALA A 157 5.11 6.44 -7.20
CA ALA A 157 3.89 6.14 -7.95
C ALA A 157 3.88 4.70 -8.49
N GLY A 158 5.01 4.20 -9.00
CA GLY A 158 5.15 2.81 -9.45
C GLY A 158 4.95 1.79 -8.32
N LEU A 159 5.54 2.05 -7.14
CA LEU A 159 5.36 1.21 -5.96
C LEU A 159 3.92 1.27 -5.43
N GLY A 160 3.31 2.46 -5.42
CA GLY A 160 1.92 2.65 -5.02
C GLY A 160 0.93 1.92 -5.93
N LEU A 161 1.16 1.93 -7.25
CA LEU A 161 0.36 1.17 -8.21
C LEU A 161 0.50 -0.34 -7.98
N LEU A 162 1.73 -0.84 -7.75
CA LEU A 162 1.98 -2.25 -7.47
C LEU A 162 1.26 -2.71 -6.19
N LEU A 163 1.38 -1.94 -5.10
CA LEU A 163 0.67 -2.23 -3.85
C LEU A 163 -0.86 -2.15 -4.00
N GLY A 164 -1.35 -1.17 -4.76
CA GLY A 164 -2.77 -1.04 -5.10
C GLY A 164 -3.30 -2.23 -5.90
N LEU A 165 -2.52 -2.76 -6.85
CA LEU A 165 -2.87 -3.96 -7.61
C LEU A 165 -2.90 -5.21 -6.72
N VAL A 166 -1.90 -5.39 -5.85
CA VAL A 166 -1.87 -6.49 -4.87
C VAL A 166 -3.08 -6.42 -3.92
N PHE A 167 -3.42 -5.23 -3.43
CA PHE A 167 -4.60 -5.02 -2.59
C PHE A 167 -5.91 -5.28 -3.35
N ALA A 168 -6.01 -4.87 -4.61
CA ALA A 168 -7.18 -5.14 -5.45
C ALA A 168 -7.37 -6.64 -5.73
N VAL A 169 -6.29 -7.37 -6.02
CA VAL A 169 -6.32 -8.83 -6.19
C VAL A 169 -6.68 -9.52 -4.86
N TRP A 170 -6.07 -9.13 -3.74
CA TRP A 170 -6.42 -9.68 -2.42
C TRP A 170 -7.90 -9.44 -2.06
N ARG A 171 -8.41 -8.23 -2.28
CA ARG A 171 -9.84 -7.90 -2.11
C ARG A 171 -10.73 -8.73 -3.04
N SER A 172 -10.31 -8.97 -4.29
CA SER A 172 -11.07 -9.78 -5.24
C SER A 172 -11.06 -11.28 -4.91
N LEU A 173 -10.00 -11.80 -4.31
CA LEU A 173 -9.91 -13.19 -3.85
C LEU A 173 -10.68 -13.42 -2.53
N ASN A 174 -10.90 -12.35 -1.76
CA ASN A 174 -11.71 -12.39 -0.54
C ASN A 174 -13.21 -12.11 -0.78
N ASP A 175 -13.60 -11.76 -2.02
CA ASP A 175 -15.01 -11.59 -2.39
C ASP A 175 -15.62 -12.95 -2.77
N ARG A 176 -16.17 -13.65 -1.76
CA ARG A 176 -16.82 -14.96 -1.90
C ARG A 176 -18.30 -14.89 -2.27
N LYS A 177 -18.78 -13.78 -2.83
CA LYS A 177 -20.18 -13.61 -3.23
C LYS A 177 -20.54 -14.45 -4.45
N LEU A 178 -21.65 -15.18 -4.36
CA LEU A 178 -22.26 -15.89 -5.48
C LEU A 178 -22.81 -14.87 -6.47
N ARG A 179 -22.45 -14.95 -7.77
CA ARG A 179 -22.84 -13.96 -8.79
C ARG A 179 -23.55 -14.58 -9.99
N THR A 180 -23.41 -15.88 -10.18
CA THR A 180 -23.96 -16.66 -11.29
C THR A 180 -24.57 -17.97 -10.80
N ALA A 181 -25.39 -18.59 -11.65
CA ALA A 181 -25.89 -19.93 -11.38
C ALA A 181 -24.79 -21.00 -11.42
N ASP A 182 -23.69 -20.75 -12.12
CA ASP A 182 -22.60 -21.71 -12.27
C ASP A 182 -21.68 -21.71 -11.05
N ASP A 183 -21.56 -20.60 -10.31
CA ASP A 183 -20.92 -20.57 -8.98
C ASP A 183 -21.59 -21.54 -8.01
N VAL A 184 -22.92 -21.64 -8.06
CA VAL A 184 -23.73 -22.52 -7.18
C VAL A 184 -23.64 -23.98 -7.63
N LYS A 185 -23.69 -24.25 -8.94
CA LYS A 185 -23.45 -25.60 -9.49
C LYS A 185 -22.03 -26.09 -9.19
N ALA A 186 -21.03 -25.20 -9.18
CA ALA A 186 -19.64 -25.54 -8.84
C ALA A 186 -19.45 -25.95 -7.38
N LEU A 187 -20.35 -25.56 -6.48
CA LEU A 187 -20.43 -26.08 -5.10
C LEU A 187 -21.15 -27.44 -5.00
N GLY A 188 -21.69 -27.96 -6.11
CA GLY A 188 -22.35 -29.28 -6.18
C GLY A 188 -23.87 -29.25 -5.92
N TYR A 189 -24.47 -28.09 -5.70
CA TYR A 189 -25.90 -27.98 -5.37
C TYR A 189 -26.80 -27.81 -6.63
N PRO A 190 -27.99 -28.43 -6.68
CA PRO A 190 -28.90 -28.28 -7.81
C PRO A 190 -29.61 -26.91 -7.80
N VAL A 191 -29.52 -26.18 -8.90
CA VAL A 191 -30.24 -24.91 -9.13
C VAL A 191 -31.57 -25.22 -9.83
N LEU A 192 -32.68 -24.83 -9.21
CA LEU A 192 -34.04 -25.04 -9.73
C LEU A 192 -34.44 -23.99 -10.77
N SER A 193 -34.13 -22.72 -10.50
CA SER A 193 -34.38 -21.59 -11.40
C SER A 193 -33.62 -20.34 -10.95
N THR A 194 -33.56 -19.33 -11.81
CA THR A 194 -33.23 -17.95 -11.45
C THR A 194 -34.46 -17.09 -11.64
N VAL A 195 -34.93 -16.45 -10.57
CA VAL A 195 -36.05 -15.50 -10.53
C VAL A 195 -35.48 -14.08 -10.45
N ILE A 196 -36.20 -13.09 -10.97
CA ILE A 196 -35.84 -11.67 -10.85
C ILE A 196 -36.89 -10.99 -9.96
N THR A 197 -36.75 -11.05 -8.64
CA THR A 197 -37.79 -10.51 -7.72
C THR A 197 -37.97 -9.01 -7.85
N THR A 198 -36.88 -8.28 -8.15
CA THR A 198 -36.84 -6.82 -8.19
C THR A 198 -37.77 -6.18 -9.23
N SER A 199 -38.31 -6.93 -10.21
CA SER A 199 -39.36 -6.44 -11.11
C SER A 199 -40.75 -6.39 -10.46
N VAL A 200 -40.95 -7.03 -9.30
CA VAL A 200 -42.22 -7.07 -8.56
C VAL A 200 -42.44 -5.77 -7.79
N ALA A 201 -42.83 -4.71 -8.50
CA ALA A 201 -43.10 -3.40 -7.92
C ALA A 201 -44.24 -3.37 -6.87
N ARG A 202 -45.07 -4.43 -6.76
CA ARG A 202 -46.12 -4.61 -5.73
C ARG A 202 -46.33 -6.08 -5.39
N PRO A 203 -45.69 -6.65 -4.35
CA PRO A 203 -45.87 -8.06 -3.98
C PRO A 203 -47.33 -8.45 -3.68
N ALA A 204 -48.08 -7.58 -3.01
CA ALA A 204 -49.52 -7.74 -2.76
C ALA A 204 -50.36 -8.00 -4.04
N ALA A 205 -49.92 -7.55 -5.23
CA ALA A 205 -50.61 -7.83 -6.49
C ALA A 205 -50.45 -9.30 -6.93
N LEU A 206 -49.32 -9.95 -6.64
CA LEU A 206 -49.14 -11.39 -6.90
C LEU A 206 -50.07 -12.24 -6.03
N LEU A 207 -50.42 -11.77 -4.84
CA LEU A 207 -51.39 -12.44 -3.96
C LEU A 207 -52.84 -12.24 -4.41
N SER A 208 -53.20 -11.08 -4.96
CA SER A 208 -54.61 -10.67 -5.16
C SER A 208 -55.09 -10.53 -6.62
N ASP A 209 -54.20 -10.45 -7.61
CA ASP A 209 -54.57 -10.31 -9.02
C ASP A 209 -53.99 -11.46 -9.87
N VAL A 210 -54.89 -12.19 -10.54
CA VAL A 210 -54.59 -13.29 -11.47
C VAL A 210 -53.81 -12.80 -12.70
N ASN A 211 -53.94 -11.52 -13.04
CA ASN A 211 -53.34 -10.91 -14.23
C ASN A 211 -52.01 -10.21 -13.94
N ALA A 212 -51.65 -9.98 -12.68
CA ALA A 212 -50.40 -9.30 -12.33
C ALA A 212 -49.19 -10.04 -12.90
N GLU A 213 -48.26 -9.33 -13.53
CA GLU A 213 -47.15 -9.95 -14.24
C GLU A 213 -46.24 -10.76 -13.30
N LEU A 214 -45.93 -12.00 -13.70
CA LEU A 214 -45.03 -12.90 -12.96
C LEU A 214 -43.60 -12.71 -13.47
N PRO A 215 -42.59 -12.56 -12.57
CA PRO A 215 -41.19 -12.46 -12.97
C PRO A 215 -40.70 -13.59 -13.88
N ASP A 216 -39.67 -13.28 -14.65
CA ASP A 216 -38.92 -14.28 -15.41
C ASP A 216 -38.42 -15.41 -14.48
N GLY A 217 -38.31 -16.62 -15.05
CA GLY A 217 -37.91 -17.82 -14.32
C GLY A 217 -38.97 -18.43 -13.39
N SER A 218 -40.06 -17.72 -13.06
CA SER A 218 -41.18 -18.24 -12.27
C SER A 218 -41.82 -19.50 -12.89
N ARG A 219 -42.06 -19.48 -14.20
CA ARG A 219 -42.60 -20.61 -14.97
C ARG A 219 -41.65 -21.81 -14.96
N LEU A 220 -40.34 -21.57 -15.04
CA LEU A 220 -39.32 -22.61 -14.96
C LEU A 220 -39.27 -23.21 -13.55
N LEU A 221 -39.25 -22.37 -12.51
CA LEU A 221 -39.24 -22.80 -11.11
C LEU A 221 -40.40 -23.74 -10.79
N ARG A 222 -41.62 -23.33 -11.17
CA ARG A 222 -42.85 -24.13 -11.04
C ARG A 222 -42.70 -25.49 -11.75
N SER A 223 -42.19 -25.50 -12.98
CA SER A 223 -42.03 -26.71 -13.78
C SER A 223 -40.96 -27.65 -13.22
N VAL A 224 -39.82 -27.14 -12.76
CA VAL A 224 -38.75 -27.96 -12.19
C VAL A 224 -39.17 -28.50 -10.82
N LEU A 225 -39.79 -27.69 -9.95
CA LEU A 225 -40.31 -28.16 -8.67
C LEU A 225 -41.37 -29.27 -8.84
N GLY A 226 -42.26 -29.12 -9.83
CA GLY A 226 -43.23 -30.15 -10.20
C GLY A 226 -42.64 -31.45 -10.76
N VAL A 227 -41.35 -31.46 -11.12
CA VAL A 227 -40.59 -32.67 -11.49
C VAL A 227 -39.80 -33.23 -10.30
N THR A 228 -39.25 -32.37 -9.44
CA THR A 228 -38.51 -32.76 -8.22
C THR A 228 -39.42 -33.37 -7.13
N SER A 229 -40.69 -32.94 -7.09
CA SER A 229 -41.69 -33.35 -6.10
C SER A 229 -43.03 -33.63 -6.81
N PRO A 230 -43.13 -34.73 -7.59
CA PRO A 230 -44.25 -34.97 -8.51
C PRO A 230 -45.61 -35.12 -7.79
N ASP A 231 -45.62 -35.66 -6.57
CA ASP A 231 -46.83 -35.82 -5.75
C ASP A 231 -47.29 -34.51 -5.10
N GLY A 232 -46.45 -33.47 -5.10
CA GLY A 232 -46.65 -32.24 -4.33
C GLY A 232 -46.06 -32.39 -2.92
N GLY A 233 -46.70 -31.78 -1.92
CA GLY A 233 -46.33 -31.92 -0.51
C GLY A 233 -46.07 -30.59 0.20
N ALA A 234 -45.34 -30.68 1.31
CA ALA A 234 -44.96 -29.54 2.15
C ALA A 234 -43.54 -29.08 1.78
N VAL A 235 -43.42 -27.89 1.19
CA VAL A 235 -42.15 -27.33 0.72
C VAL A 235 -41.78 -26.12 1.56
N LEU A 236 -40.69 -26.22 2.31
CA LEU A 236 -40.11 -25.13 3.09
C LEU A 236 -39.20 -24.28 2.20
N LEU A 237 -39.42 -22.97 2.16
CA LEU A 237 -38.58 -22.01 1.44
C LEU A 237 -37.87 -21.12 2.45
N VAL A 238 -36.54 -21.15 2.46
CA VAL A 238 -35.72 -20.51 3.52
C VAL A 238 -34.57 -19.67 2.94
N PRO A 239 -34.33 -18.45 3.43
CA PRO A 239 -33.23 -17.61 2.96
C PRO A 239 -31.86 -18.12 3.44
N ALA A 240 -30.86 -18.07 2.56
CA ALA A 240 -29.48 -18.44 2.90
C ALA A 240 -28.70 -17.34 3.65
N SER A 241 -29.14 -16.09 3.57
CA SER A 241 -28.56 -14.93 4.26
C SER A 241 -29.70 -13.97 4.65
N ALA A 242 -29.47 -13.12 5.66
CA ALA A 242 -30.48 -12.18 6.17
C ALA A 242 -30.58 -10.92 5.27
N VAL A 243 -30.86 -11.12 3.98
CA VAL A 243 -30.88 -10.08 2.95
C VAL A 243 -32.27 -9.95 2.34
N GLU A 244 -32.77 -8.72 2.33
CA GLU A 244 -34.10 -8.20 1.97
C GLU A 244 -34.69 -8.60 0.58
N SER A 245 -34.01 -9.43 -0.20
CA SER A 245 -34.48 -9.89 -1.53
C SER A 245 -35.42 -11.12 -1.44
N HIS A 246 -35.19 -11.98 -0.44
CA HIS A 246 -35.78 -13.32 -0.42
C HIS A 246 -37.30 -13.35 -0.30
N THR A 247 -37.87 -12.38 0.44
CA THR A 247 -39.28 -12.26 0.84
C THR A 247 -40.31 -12.62 -0.24
N THR A 248 -40.09 -12.20 -1.49
CA THR A 248 -41.13 -12.31 -2.53
C THR A 248 -41.08 -13.62 -3.33
N THR A 249 -39.98 -14.38 -3.26
CA THR A 249 -39.82 -15.62 -4.05
C THR A 249 -40.86 -16.70 -3.72
N PRO A 250 -41.21 -16.97 -2.44
CA PRO A 250 -42.29 -17.89 -2.09
C PRO A 250 -43.65 -17.46 -2.69
N LEU A 251 -43.94 -16.17 -2.73
CA LEU A 251 -45.18 -15.63 -3.30
C LEU A 251 -45.21 -15.71 -4.84
N VAL A 252 -44.08 -15.44 -5.50
CA VAL A 252 -43.92 -15.67 -6.96
C VAL A 252 -44.17 -17.13 -7.31
N LEU A 253 -43.63 -18.08 -6.53
CA LEU A 253 -43.88 -19.51 -6.72
C LEU A 253 -45.36 -19.87 -6.47
N ALA A 254 -45.96 -19.37 -5.39
CA ALA A 254 -47.35 -19.65 -5.04
C ALA A 254 -48.33 -19.18 -6.12
N ALA A 255 -48.15 -17.94 -6.61
CA ALA A 255 -48.93 -17.37 -7.69
C ALA A 255 -48.69 -18.10 -9.03
N ALA A 256 -47.45 -18.51 -9.32
CA ALA A 256 -47.16 -19.30 -10.52
C ALA A 256 -47.83 -20.69 -10.49
N LEU A 257 -47.82 -21.38 -9.34
CA LEU A 257 -48.48 -22.67 -9.16
C LEU A 257 -50.00 -22.57 -9.27
N ALA A 258 -50.62 -21.60 -8.59
CA ALA A 258 -52.07 -21.41 -8.62
C ALA A 258 -52.60 -21.11 -10.02
N ARG A 259 -51.88 -20.29 -10.80
CA ARG A 259 -52.19 -19.99 -12.21
C ARG A 259 -51.87 -21.14 -13.20
N ALA A 260 -51.48 -22.31 -12.69
CA ALA A 260 -51.43 -23.57 -13.42
C ALA A 260 -52.45 -24.58 -12.84
N ASP A 261 -53.57 -24.06 -12.33
CA ASP A 261 -54.69 -24.78 -11.72
C ASP A 261 -54.27 -25.76 -10.61
N GLN A 262 -53.20 -25.44 -9.88
CA GLN A 262 -52.76 -26.21 -8.71
C GLN A 262 -53.37 -25.60 -7.44
N SER A 263 -53.82 -26.44 -6.50
CA SER A 263 -54.21 -25.97 -5.17
C SER A 263 -52.96 -25.74 -4.30
N VAL A 264 -52.80 -24.50 -3.85
CA VAL A 264 -51.65 -24.00 -3.09
C VAL A 264 -52.13 -23.37 -1.78
N THR A 265 -51.43 -23.64 -0.69
CA THR A 265 -51.52 -22.84 0.54
C THR A 265 -50.13 -22.31 0.87
N LEU A 266 -49.95 -20.99 0.86
CA LEU A 266 -48.74 -20.33 1.31
C LEU A 266 -48.90 -19.94 2.78
N VAL A 267 -47.95 -20.33 3.62
CA VAL A 267 -47.89 -20.00 5.05
C VAL A 267 -46.68 -19.12 5.30
N ASP A 268 -46.90 -17.97 5.92
CA ASP A 268 -45.86 -17.09 6.44
C ASP A 268 -45.57 -17.42 7.92
N THR A 269 -44.29 -17.49 8.29
CA THR A 269 -43.83 -17.76 9.66
C THR A 269 -42.97 -16.63 10.25
N ASP A 270 -42.23 -15.90 9.41
CA ASP A 270 -41.29 -14.84 9.81
C ASP A 270 -41.87 -13.42 9.66
N GLY A 271 -43.02 -13.28 9.01
CA GLY A 271 -43.74 -12.02 8.86
C GLY A 271 -43.36 -11.20 7.64
N GLU A 272 -42.27 -11.52 6.93
CA GLU A 272 -41.80 -10.72 5.80
C GLU A 272 -42.85 -10.68 4.68
N LEU A 273 -43.50 -11.81 4.39
CA LEU A 273 -44.59 -11.89 3.42
C LEU A 273 -45.82 -11.10 3.87
N THR A 274 -46.15 -11.12 5.16
CA THR A 274 -47.29 -10.39 5.74
C THR A 274 -47.10 -8.88 5.64
N GLU A 275 -45.87 -8.38 5.77
CA GLU A 275 -45.54 -6.98 5.50
C GLU A 275 -45.61 -6.68 3.99
N ALA A 276 -44.95 -7.48 3.14
CA ALA A 276 -44.92 -7.30 1.69
C ALA A 276 -46.31 -7.37 1.02
N THR A 277 -47.24 -8.13 1.60
CA THR A 277 -48.65 -8.25 1.15
C THR A 277 -49.61 -7.30 1.87
N GLN A 278 -49.11 -6.51 2.84
CA GLN A 278 -49.87 -5.54 3.65
C GLN A 278 -51.00 -6.17 4.51
N THR A 279 -50.85 -7.44 4.89
CA THR A 279 -51.85 -8.21 5.65
C THR A 279 -51.64 -8.19 7.17
N THR A 280 -50.73 -7.37 7.70
CA THR A 280 -50.31 -7.26 9.13
C THR A 280 -51.43 -7.05 10.16
N LYS A 281 -52.65 -6.74 9.74
CA LYS A 281 -53.84 -6.56 10.60
C LYS A 281 -54.76 -7.78 10.66
N LEU A 282 -54.42 -8.86 9.96
CA LEU A 282 -55.20 -10.09 9.91
C LEU A 282 -54.68 -11.10 10.93
N LYS A 283 -55.60 -11.87 11.54
CA LYS A 283 -55.23 -13.09 12.25
C LYS A 283 -54.59 -14.09 11.29
N GLY A 284 -53.59 -14.80 11.79
CA GLY A 284 -52.70 -15.66 11.04
C GLY A 284 -52.15 -16.81 11.90
N LEU A 285 -50.95 -17.27 11.58
CA LEU A 285 -50.30 -18.39 12.25
C LEU A 285 -50.15 -18.17 13.77
N ALA A 286 -49.77 -16.96 14.21
CA ALA A 286 -49.61 -16.60 15.61
C ALA A 286 -50.85 -16.88 16.47
N GLU A 287 -52.05 -16.53 15.96
CA GLU A 287 -53.31 -16.76 16.68
C GLU A 287 -53.75 -18.24 16.66
N VAL A 288 -53.30 -19.05 15.69
CA VAL A 288 -53.49 -20.51 15.74
C VAL A 288 -52.61 -21.12 16.84
N LEU A 289 -51.31 -20.76 16.86
CA LEU A 289 -50.34 -21.28 17.82
C LEU A 289 -50.53 -20.73 19.25
N SER A 290 -51.23 -19.60 19.41
CA SER A 290 -51.44 -18.92 20.71
C SER A 290 -52.86 -19.02 21.25
N ASP A 291 -53.86 -18.71 20.44
CA ASP A 291 -55.25 -18.53 20.89
C ASP A 291 -56.14 -19.74 20.53
N GLY A 292 -55.61 -20.75 19.83
CA GLY A 292 -56.38 -21.88 19.34
C GLY A 292 -57.33 -21.53 18.20
N ALA A 293 -57.03 -20.47 17.44
CA ALA A 293 -57.78 -20.14 16.23
C ALA A 293 -57.77 -21.31 15.23
N GLN A 294 -58.87 -21.50 14.49
CA GLN A 294 -59.00 -22.65 13.61
C GLN A 294 -58.21 -22.46 12.28
N PRO A 295 -57.49 -23.48 11.77
CA PRO A 295 -56.63 -23.33 10.58
C PRO A 295 -57.35 -22.79 9.35
N TYR A 296 -58.63 -23.18 9.16
CA TYR A 296 -59.45 -22.76 8.03
C TYR A 296 -59.93 -21.29 8.13
N GLU A 297 -59.84 -20.64 9.29
CA GLU A 297 -60.25 -19.23 9.47
C GLU A 297 -59.13 -18.25 9.08
N VAL A 298 -57.88 -18.71 9.16
CA VAL A 298 -56.69 -17.94 8.79
C VAL A 298 -56.22 -18.24 7.36
N ALA A 299 -56.45 -19.47 6.84
CA ALA A 299 -56.10 -19.89 5.49
C ALA A 299 -57.09 -19.38 4.43
N LYS A 300 -57.07 -18.07 4.17
CA LYS A 300 -58.00 -17.40 3.25
C LYS A 300 -57.58 -17.55 1.80
N GLU A 301 -58.54 -17.77 0.92
CA GLU A 301 -58.33 -17.76 -0.54
C GLU A 301 -58.32 -16.32 -1.06
N TYR A 302 -57.30 -15.97 -1.86
CA TYR A 302 -57.12 -14.62 -2.46
C TYR A 302 -57.23 -14.64 -3.99
N GLN A 303 -56.89 -15.77 -4.63
CA GLN A 303 -57.14 -16.09 -6.03
C GLN A 303 -57.60 -17.56 -6.10
N PRO A 304 -58.30 -18.00 -7.17
CA PRO A 304 -58.69 -19.39 -7.33
C PRO A 304 -57.50 -20.34 -7.15
N GLY A 305 -57.60 -21.24 -6.18
CA GLY A 305 -56.54 -22.21 -5.84
C GLY A 305 -55.36 -21.65 -5.03
N LEU A 306 -55.31 -20.34 -4.72
CA LEU A 306 -54.28 -19.72 -3.88
C LEU A 306 -54.84 -19.30 -2.53
N ARG A 307 -54.55 -20.09 -1.49
CA ARG A 307 -54.75 -19.71 -0.09
C ARG A 307 -53.47 -19.11 0.50
N PHE A 308 -53.62 -18.12 1.38
CA PHE A 308 -52.52 -17.54 2.14
C PHE A 308 -52.87 -17.41 3.61
N VAL A 309 -51.93 -17.83 4.47
CA VAL A 309 -51.93 -17.64 5.92
C VAL A 309 -50.84 -16.62 6.25
N PRO A 310 -51.20 -15.39 6.71
CA PRO A 310 -50.21 -14.45 7.22
C PRO A 310 -49.61 -14.94 8.54
N ALA A 311 -48.49 -14.36 8.97
CA ALA A 311 -47.84 -14.71 10.23
C ALA A 311 -48.71 -14.35 11.46
N GLY A 312 -49.60 -13.36 11.35
CA GLY A 312 -50.54 -12.93 12.40
C GLY A 312 -50.09 -11.66 13.13
N VAL A 313 -50.95 -11.13 14.01
CA VAL A 313 -50.73 -9.81 14.66
C VAL A 313 -49.69 -9.90 15.79
N GLN A 314 -49.47 -11.10 16.33
CA GLN A 314 -48.54 -11.36 17.45
C GLN A 314 -47.42 -12.37 17.07
N HIS A 315 -46.98 -12.39 15.81
CA HIS A 315 -46.01 -13.40 15.33
C HIS A 315 -44.65 -13.34 16.06
N THR A 316 -44.18 -12.14 16.44
CA THR A 316 -42.87 -11.95 17.09
C THR A 316 -42.76 -12.66 18.45
N GLY A 317 -43.88 -12.80 19.17
CA GLY A 317 -43.98 -13.59 20.41
C GLY A 317 -44.38 -15.05 20.20
N SER A 318 -44.43 -15.51 18.94
CA SER A 318 -44.86 -16.86 18.54
C SER A 318 -43.76 -17.68 17.85
N VAL A 319 -42.57 -17.12 17.66
CA VAL A 319 -41.43 -17.77 16.97
C VAL A 319 -41.03 -19.09 17.65
N ASP A 320 -40.92 -19.11 18.98
CA ASP A 320 -40.66 -20.33 19.77
C ASP A 320 -41.70 -21.44 19.53
N LYS A 321 -42.92 -21.07 19.10
CA LYS A 321 -44.04 -22.01 18.87
C LYS A 321 -44.00 -22.65 17.48
N LEU A 322 -43.14 -22.19 16.57
CA LEU A 322 -42.88 -22.85 15.28
C LEU A 322 -42.31 -24.27 15.49
N ALA A 323 -41.62 -24.50 16.61
CA ALA A 323 -41.12 -25.81 17.02
C ALA A 323 -42.14 -26.66 17.82
N SER A 324 -43.38 -26.20 18.02
CA SER A 324 -44.34 -26.87 18.90
C SER A 324 -45.19 -27.95 18.20
N PRO A 325 -45.78 -28.91 18.94
CA PRO A 325 -46.74 -29.86 18.39
C PRO A 325 -47.98 -29.21 17.74
N GLN A 326 -48.30 -27.96 18.08
CA GLN A 326 -49.40 -27.20 17.48
C GLN A 326 -49.07 -26.82 16.03
N MET A 327 -47.79 -26.55 15.72
CA MET A 327 -47.34 -26.27 14.34
C MET A 327 -47.45 -27.52 13.46
N ARG A 328 -47.03 -28.69 13.96
CA ARG A 328 -47.24 -29.98 13.29
C ARG A 328 -48.73 -30.21 12.99
N GLY A 329 -49.59 -30.12 14.01
CA GLY A 329 -51.04 -30.31 13.85
C GLY A 329 -51.69 -29.28 12.92
N PHE A 330 -51.20 -28.04 12.87
CA PHE A 330 -51.66 -27.02 11.93
C PHE A 330 -51.33 -27.38 10.47
N LEU A 331 -50.09 -27.79 10.19
CA LEU A 331 -49.69 -28.21 8.85
C LEU A 331 -50.41 -29.51 8.43
N ASP A 332 -50.53 -30.50 9.32
CA ASP A 332 -51.29 -31.74 9.12
C ASP A 332 -52.76 -31.48 8.75
N MET A 333 -53.38 -30.42 9.29
CA MET A 333 -54.74 -30.01 8.92
C MET A 333 -54.84 -29.26 7.59
N LEU A 334 -53.76 -28.68 7.07
CA LEU A 334 -53.73 -27.98 5.78
C LEU A 334 -53.36 -28.88 4.60
N ILE A 335 -52.49 -29.88 4.81
CA ILE A 335 -52.02 -30.82 3.78
C ILE A 335 -53.18 -31.46 2.98
N PRO A 336 -54.26 -32.01 3.59
CA PRO A 336 -55.36 -32.61 2.83
C PRO A 336 -56.14 -31.63 1.94
N GLY A 337 -56.00 -30.32 2.17
CA GLY A 337 -56.72 -29.27 1.45
C GLY A 337 -55.95 -28.61 0.30
N CYS A 338 -54.70 -29.01 0.03
CA CYS A 338 -53.91 -28.45 -1.07
C CYS A 338 -52.84 -29.44 -1.58
N ARG A 339 -52.49 -29.35 -2.87
CA ARG A 339 -51.40 -30.15 -3.46
C ARG A 339 -50.01 -29.60 -3.07
N TRP A 340 -49.91 -28.30 -2.82
CA TRP A 340 -48.69 -27.63 -2.40
C TRP A 340 -48.93 -26.82 -1.13
N LEU A 341 -48.29 -27.22 -0.03
CA LEU A 341 -48.20 -26.43 1.19
C LEU A 341 -46.83 -25.76 1.20
N LEU A 342 -46.77 -24.49 0.83
CA LEU A 342 -45.53 -23.71 0.81
C LEU A 342 -45.37 -23.02 2.15
N VAL A 343 -44.26 -23.25 2.85
CA VAL A 343 -43.94 -22.58 4.11
C VAL A 343 -42.78 -21.63 3.87
N ALA A 344 -43.00 -20.32 4.01
CA ALA A 344 -41.90 -19.36 4.08
C ALA A 344 -41.32 -19.41 5.50
N GLY A 345 -40.10 -19.92 5.61
CA GLY A 345 -39.37 -20.09 6.87
C GLY A 345 -38.29 -19.03 7.04
N PRO A 346 -37.90 -18.72 8.30
CA PRO A 346 -36.81 -17.81 8.59
C PRO A 346 -35.46 -18.37 8.11
N LEU A 347 -34.40 -17.58 8.29
CA LEU A 347 -33.01 -17.90 7.90
C LEU A 347 -32.65 -19.39 8.05
N ALA A 348 -32.04 -19.96 7.01
CA ALA A 348 -31.73 -21.39 6.93
C ALA A 348 -30.86 -21.94 8.08
N SER A 349 -30.13 -21.07 8.78
CA SER A 349 -29.33 -21.39 9.96
C SER A 349 -30.03 -21.18 11.31
N ALA A 350 -31.31 -20.79 11.32
CA ALA A 350 -32.08 -20.53 12.54
C ALA A 350 -32.58 -21.85 13.18
N PRO A 351 -32.68 -21.95 14.53
CA PRO A 351 -33.12 -23.17 15.21
C PRO A 351 -34.53 -23.63 14.81
N GLU A 352 -35.43 -22.68 14.57
CA GLU A 352 -36.83 -22.91 14.23
C GLU A 352 -36.95 -23.57 12.85
N THR A 353 -36.11 -23.11 11.91
CA THR A 353 -36.00 -23.68 10.57
C THR A 353 -35.60 -25.15 10.58
N LEU A 354 -34.78 -25.59 11.54
CA LEU A 354 -34.45 -27.02 11.70
C LEU A 354 -35.67 -27.87 12.10
N THR A 355 -36.61 -27.29 12.85
CA THR A 355 -37.84 -27.99 13.25
C THR A 355 -38.92 -27.89 12.18
N LEU A 356 -39.04 -26.76 11.48
CA LEU A 356 -39.89 -26.63 10.29
C LEU A 356 -39.46 -27.59 9.17
N ALA A 357 -38.15 -27.88 9.05
CA ALA A 357 -37.62 -28.86 8.10
C ALA A 357 -38.14 -30.28 8.37
N ASP A 358 -38.13 -30.74 9.64
CA ASP A 358 -38.73 -32.03 10.06
C ASP A 358 -40.24 -32.13 9.81
N LEU A 359 -40.93 -30.99 9.62
CA LEU A 359 -42.35 -30.92 9.26
C LEU A 359 -42.61 -30.85 7.74
N CYS A 360 -41.57 -30.76 6.90
CA CYS A 360 -41.68 -30.57 5.46
C CYS A 360 -41.08 -31.73 4.67
N THR A 361 -41.66 -32.06 3.52
CA THR A 361 -41.17 -33.15 2.64
C THR A 361 -39.95 -32.73 1.83
N ASP A 362 -39.85 -31.44 1.52
CA ASP A 362 -38.80 -30.84 0.70
C ASP A 362 -38.42 -29.44 1.23
N VAL A 363 -37.16 -29.07 1.07
CA VAL A 363 -36.64 -27.74 1.40
C VAL A 363 -35.99 -27.10 0.18
N VAL A 364 -36.24 -25.81 -0.01
CA VAL A 364 -35.72 -24.98 -1.09
C VAL A 364 -34.99 -23.79 -0.48
N ILE A 365 -33.70 -23.65 -0.78
CA ILE A 365 -32.87 -22.56 -0.25
C ILE A 365 -32.90 -21.37 -1.23
N LEU A 366 -33.16 -20.18 -0.72
CA LEU A 366 -33.19 -18.93 -1.49
C LEU A 366 -31.83 -18.22 -1.38
N VAL A 367 -31.25 -17.83 -2.52
CA VAL A 367 -29.89 -17.25 -2.63
C VAL A 367 -29.91 -15.98 -3.47
N SER A 368 -29.43 -14.86 -2.92
CA SER A 368 -29.45 -13.56 -3.61
C SER A 368 -28.10 -13.28 -4.27
N LEU A 369 -28.09 -13.25 -5.60
CA LEU A 369 -26.88 -13.05 -6.39
C LEU A 369 -26.29 -11.65 -6.17
N GLY A 370 -24.98 -11.59 -5.94
CA GLY A 370 -24.26 -10.39 -5.53
C GLY A 370 -24.35 -10.07 -4.04
N HIS A 371 -25.10 -10.85 -3.25
CA HIS A 371 -25.28 -10.65 -1.81
C HIS A 371 -24.80 -11.86 -1.00
N THR A 372 -25.42 -13.03 -1.17
CA THR A 372 -25.08 -14.27 -0.46
C THR A 372 -23.67 -14.78 -0.84
N THR A 373 -22.91 -15.24 0.15
CA THR A 373 -21.59 -15.85 -0.03
C THR A 373 -21.64 -17.37 -0.19
N THR A 374 -20.58 -17.96 -0.75
CA THR A 374 -20.42 -19.43 -0.81
C THR A 374 -20.52 -20.07 0.57
N THR A 375 -19.97 -19.41 1.60
CA THR A 375 -19.95 -19.86 2.99
C THR A 375 -21.32 -19.83 3.66
N GLU A 376 -22.13 -18.80 3.41
CA GLU A 376 -23.51 -18.75 3.91
C GLU A 376 -24.37 -19.85 3.27
N LEU A 377 -24.24 -20.06 1.96
CA LEU A 377 -24.96 -21.14 1.28
C LEU A 377 -24.53 -22.54 1.79
N GLN A 378 -23.23 -22.77 2.00
CA GLN A 378 -22.76 -24.03 2.59
C GLN A 378 -23.32 -24.24 4.00
N HIS A 379 -23.26 -23.21 4.85
CA HIS A 379 -23.83 -23.27 6.20
C HIS A 379 -25.36 -23.49 6.20
N ALA A 380 -26.08 -22.89 5.25
CA ALA A 380 -27.52 -23.07 5.04
C ALA A 380 -27.87 -24.51 4.62
N ALA A 381 -27.15 -25.06 3.63
CA ALA A 381 -27.35 -26.44 3.17
C ALA A 381 -26.99 -27.46 4.26
N ASP A 382 -25.90 -27.24 4.99
CA ASP A 382 -25.48 -28.06 6.12
C ASP A 382 -26.47 -27.98 7.30
N ALA A 383 -27.13 -26.83 7.51
CA ALA A 383 -28.17 -26.68 8.52
C ALA A 383 -29.44 -27.45 8.13
N VAL A 384 -29.98 -27.17 6.93
CA VAL A 384 -31.17 -27.84 6.40
C VAL A 384 -31.03 -29.36 6.38
N THR A 385 -29.88 -29.89 5.93
CA THR A 385 -29.64 -31.33 5.88
C THR A 385 -29.42 -31.96 7.26
N ARG A 386 -28.88 -31.24 8.25
CA ARG A 386 -28.91 -31.67 9.67
C ARG A 386 -30.32 -31.72 10.26
N GLY A 387 -31.26 -30.93 9.73
CA GLY A 387 -32.69 -31.01 10.05
C GLY A 387 -33.40 -32.24 9.47
N GLY A 388 -32.69 -33.14 8.78
CA GLY A 388 -33.23 -34.40 8.25
C GLY A 388 -34.02 -34.29 6.94
N ALA A 389 -34.33 -33.07 6.48
CA ALA A 389 -35.17 -32.83 5.32
C ALA A 389 -34.43 -32.91 3.98
N LYS A 390 -35.15 -33.25 2.92
CA LYS A 390 -34.63 -33.35 1.54
C LYS A 390 -34.43 -31.95 0.95
N LEU A 391 -33.18 -31.58 0.66
CA LEU A 391 -32.88 -30.39 -0.14
C LEU A 391 -33.31 -30.64 -1.60
N ALA A 392 -34.46 -30.10 -1.99
CA ALA A 392 -34.97 -30.14 -3.37
C ALA A 392 -34.08 -29.32 -4.31
N GLY A 393 -33.54 -28.20 -3.82
CA GLY A 393 -32.52 -27.41 -4.50
C GLY A 393 -32.52 -25.95 -4.10
N ILE A 394 -31.90 -25.13 -4.95
CA ILE A 394 -31.68 -23.70 -4.71
C ILE A 394 -32.45 -22.87 -5.75
N VAL A 395 -33.08 -21.80 -5.28
CA VAL A 395 -33.59 -20.73 -6.15
C VAL A 395 -32.68 -19.52 -6.03
N LEU A 396 -32.25 -19.01 -7.18
CA LEU A 396 -31.43 -17.82 -7.26
C LEU A 396 -32.34 -16.62 -7.47
N ASP A 397 -32.27 -15.64 -6.60
CA ASP A 397 -32.81 -14.31 -6.88
C ASP A 397 -31.71 -13.45 -7.52
N ALA A 398 -32.05 -12.81 -8.64
CA ALA A 398 -31.16 -11.96 -9.40
C ALA A 398 -31.70 -10.52 -9.42
N PRO A 399 -30.88 -9.51 -9.06
CA PRO A 399 -31.27 -8.12 -9.23
C PRO A 399 -31.46 -7.79 -10.72
N GLU A 400 -32.45 -6.95 -11.02
CA GLU A 400 -32.71 -6.45 -12.37
C GLU A 400 -31.44 -5.85 -12.97
N LYS A 401 -31.02 -6.41 -14.11
CA LYS A 401 -29.90 -5.91 -14.91
C LYS A 401 -30.29 -4.59 -15.56
N HIS A 402 -30.23 -3.50 -14.78
CA HIS A 402 -30.38 -2.14 -15.25
C HIS A 402 -29.49 -1.93 -16.48
N GLY A 403 -30.13 -1.68 -17.63
CA GLY A 403 -29.53 -1.78 -18.97
C GLY A 403 -28.55 -0.67 -19.34
N LEU A 404 -27.53 -0.45 -18.52
CA LEU A 404 -26.41 0.42 -18.85
C LEU A 404 -25.56 -0.25 -19.93
N LEU A 405 -25.61 0.35 -21.13
CA LEU A 405 -25.05 -0.08 -22.42
C LEU A 405 -25.94 -1.02 -23.25
N HIS A 406 -26.53 -0.46 -24.30
CA HIS A 406 -26.77 -1.20 -25.56
C HIS A 406 -25.41 -1.69 -26.11
N ARG A 407 -24.99 -2.89 -25.70
CA ARG A 407 -23.93 -3.62 -26.42
C ARG A 407 -24.60 -4.38 -27.57
N THR A 408 -24.29 -3.97 -28.79
CA THR A 408 -24.83 -4.55 -30.02
C THR A 408 -24.59 -6.06 -30.10
N LYS A 409 -25.55 -6.78 -30.69
CA LYS A 409 -25.38 -8.17 -31.13
C LYS A 409 -24.08 -8.31 -31.95
N HIS A 410 -23.31 -9.35 -31.63
CA HIS A 410 -22.61 -10.16 -32.61
C HIS A 410 -22.59 -11.61 -32.12
N ASP A 411 -22.18 -12.50 -33.00
CA ASP A 411 -22.55 -13.91 -33.06
C ASP A 411 -21.86 -14.84 -32.04
N GLU A 412 -22.04 -16.15 -32.27
CA GLU A 412 -21.54 -17.32 -31.54
C GLU A 412 -22.36 -17.73 -30.29
N ASN A 413 -22.86 -18.97 -30.18
CA ASN A 413 -23.01 -20.04 -31.19
C ASN A 413 -24.26 -20.87 -30.86
N VAL A 414 -25.11 -21.13 -31.86
CA VAL A 414 -26.19 -22.13 -31.78
C VAL A 414 -25.84 -23.25 -32.76
N VAL A 415 -25.74 -24.47 -32.26
CA VAL A 415 -25.47 -25.66 -33.08
C VAL A 415 -26.81 -26.23 -33.55
N ASP A 416 -27.33 -25.72 -34.67
CA ASP A 416 -28.46 -26.33 -35.35
C ASP A 416 -28.02 -27.60 -36.08
N GLN A 417 -28.57 -28.75 -35.63
CA GLN A 417 -28.55 -29.97 -36.42
C GLN A 417 -29.80 -30.01 -37.31
N ASN A 418 -29.68 -29.47 -38.52
CA ASN A 418 -30.74 -29.57 -39.53
C ASN A 418 -30.96 -31.05 -39.93
N VAL A 419 -32.14 -31.57 -39.60
CA VAL A 419 -32.76 -32.67 -40.34
C VAL A 419 -33.43 -32.04 -41.56
N ALA A 420 -33.08 -32.50 -42.76
CA ALA A 420 -33.69 -32.04 -44.00
C ALA A 420 -35.02 -32.75 -44.27
N ASP A 421 -35.99 -32.02 -44.81
CA ASP A 421 -37.08 -32.57 -45.61
C ASP A 421 -37.42 -31.59 -46.75
N GLU A 422 -38.02 -32.06 -47.83
CA GLU A 422 -38.19 -31.33 -49.10
C GLU A 422 -39.65 -30.91 -49.39
N SER A 423 -39.84 -30.15 -50.48
CA SER A 423 -41.09 -29.94 -51.23
C SER A 423 -42.08 -28.86 -50.69
N VAL A 424 -42.91 -28.18 -51.50
CA VAL A 424 -42.97 -28.00 -52.98
C VAL A 424 -43.81 -26.76 -53.35
N ALA A 425 -43.38 -25.96 -54.35
CA ALA A 425 -44.13 -24.90 -55.10
C ALA A 425 -44.81 -23.77 -54.25
N ASP A 426 -45.40 -22.65 -54.72
CA ASP A 426 -45.48 -21.89 -56.00
C ASP A 426 -45.91 -20.42 -55.61
N LEU A 427 -46.12 -19.34 -56.40
CA LEU A 427 -46.14 -18.96 -57.83
C LEU A 427 -45.57 -17.50 -57.97
N PRO A 428 -45.18 -17.00 -59.15
CA PRO A 428 -44.49 -15.69 -59.31
C PRO A 428 -45.37 -14.52 -59.82
N VAL A 429 -44.93 -13.26 -59.61
CA VAL A 429 -45.54 -12.04 -60.22
C VAL A 429 -44.51 -10.98 -60.69
N ALA A 430 -44.52 -10.74 -62.01
CA ALA A 430 -44.22 -9.51 -62.77
C ALA A 430 -43.00 -8.57 -62.47
N ALA A 431 -41.96 -8.73 -63.30
CA ALA A 431 -41.51 -7.81 -64.37
C ALA A 431 -40.88 -6.40 -64.09
N PRO A 432 -40.07 -5.83 -65.03
CA PRO A 432 -39.08 -4.78 -64.72
C PRO A 432 -39.03 -3.52 -65.62
N GLU A 433 -38.34 -2.48 -65.12
CA GLU A 433 -37.73 -1.36 -65.88
C GLU A 433 -36.43 -0.93 -65.15
N ALA A 434 -35.45 -0.19 -65.69
CA ALA A 434 -34.86 -0.07 -67.02
C ALA A 434 -33.59 0.82 -66.86
N VAL A 435 -32.52 0.67 -67.68
CA VAL A 435 -31.22 1.35 -67.47
C VAL A 435 -30.87 2.32 -68.62
N PRO A 436 -30.39 3.53 -68.30
CA PRO A 436 -29.18 4.07 -68.92
C PRO A 436 -28.28 4.87 -67.93
N ALA A 437 -27.00 5.20 -68.19
CA ALA A 437 -25.94 4.65 -69.05
C ALA A 437 -24.59 5.30 -68.62
N ALA A 438 -23.44 4.72 -68.98
CA ALA A 438 -22.10 5.29 -68.72
C ALA A 438 -21.64 6.29 -69.81
N PRO A 439 -20.62 7.13 -69.56
CA PRO A 439 -19.21 6.73 -69.77
C PRO A 439 -18.27 7.14 -68.60
N ALA A 440 -17.18 6.45 -68.23
CA ALA A 440 -16.11 5.75 -68.97
C ALA A 440 -14.96 6.66 -69.47
N ALA A 441 -13.85 6.74 -68.71
CA ALA A 441 -12.54 7.23 -69.16
C ALA A 441 -11.37 6.69 -68.29
N THR A 442 -10.34 6.15 -68.95
CA THR A 442 -9.02 5.64 -68.45
C THR A 442 -8.21 5.26 -69.73
N PRO A 443 -6.91 4.85 -69.71
CA PRO A 443 -5.85 4.90 -68.68
C PRO A 443 -4.50 5.48 -69.20
N ALA A 444 -3.45 5.51 -68.35
CA ALA A 444 -2.01 5.36 -68.68
C ALA A 444 -1.13 5.68 -67.44
N ALA A 445 0.12 5.21 -67.26
CA ALA A 445 0.84 4.00 -67.71
C ALA A 445 2.13 3.84 -66.84
N VAL A 446 2.78 2.66 -66.83
CA VAL A 446 4.00 2.37 -66.02
C VAL A 446 5.14 1.83 -66.89
N PRO A 447 6.40 2.25 -66.66
CA PRO A 447 7.52 1.30 -66.45
C PRO A 447 8.43 1.71 -65.25
N VAL A 448 8.78 0.85 -64.28
CA VAL A 448 9.71 -0.32 -64.29
C VAL A 448 11.22 0.03 -64.22
N ALA A 449 11.87 -0.40 -63.13
CA ALA A 449 13.32 -0.65 -63.01
C ALA A 449 13.63 -1.60 -61.82
N ARG A 450 14.74 -2.37 -61.85
CA ARG A 450 15.14 -3.39 -60.85
C ARG A 450 16.68 -3.65 -60.89
N THR A 451 17.38 -4.30 -59.93
CA THR A 451 16.93 -4.86 -58.62
C THR A 451 17.88 -4.57 -57.43
N PRO A 452 19.13 -5.10 -57.33
CA PRO A 452 19.69 -5.43 -56.00
C PRO A 452 21.15 -5.01 -55.72
N GLU A 453 21.63 -5.39 -54.52
CA GLU A 453 23.01 -5.30 -53.98
C GLU A 453 23.53 -3.88 -53.64
N GLY A 454 24.19 -3.64 -52.50
CA GLY A 454 24.35 -4.47 -51.30
C GLY A 454 25.55 -4.03 -50.45
N LEU A 455 25.36 -3.63 -49.19
CA LEU A 455 26.49 -3.43 -48.25
C LEU A 455 26.13 -3.58 -46.76
N VAL A 456 27.12 -4.04 -45.99
CA VAL A 456 27.05 -4.50 -44.59
C VAL A 456 26.85 -3.33 -43.59
N PRO A 457 26.01 -3.50 -42.54
CA PRO A 457 25.93 -2.54 -41.44
C PRO A 457 27.13 -2.67 -40.47
N ALA A 458 27.85 -1.58 -40.23
CA ALA A 458 28.99 -1.55 -39.31
C ALA A 458 28.55 -1.33 -37.83
N PRO A 459 29.05 -2.13 -36.86
CA PRO A 459 28.65 -2.01 -35.46
C PRO A 459 29.38 -0.88 -34.73
N LYS A 460 28.65 -0.04 -33.98
CA LYS A 460 29.27 0.88 -33.00
C LYS A 460 29.55 0.12 -31.70
N ALA A 461 30.83 -0.03 -31.38
CA ALA A 461 31.29 -0.88 -30.29
C ALA A 461 30.88 -0.37 -28.90
N ARG A 462 30.43 -1.29 -28.03
CA ARG A 462 30.52 -1.10 -26.57
C ARG A 462 32.00 -1.09 -26.18
N ARG A 463 32.44 -0.12 -25.39
CA ARG A 463 33.79 -0.12 -24.80
C ARG A 463 33.70 -0.34 -23.30
N ALA A 464 33.83 -1.60 -22.89
CA ALA A 464 34.20 -1.93 -21.53
C ALA A 464 35.69 -1.64 -21.33
N VAL A 465 36.08 -1.26 -20.10
CA VAL A 465 37.47 -1.25 -19.65
C VAL A 465 37.48 -1.95 -18.30
N ALA A 466 38.10 -3.13 -18.25
CA ALA A 466 38.39 -3.84 -17.00
C ALA A 466 39.71 -3.34 -16.40
N ALA A 467 39.97 -3.69 -15.14
CA ALA A 467 41.13 -3.22 -14.39
C ALA A 467 42.47 -3.73 -14.94
N VAL A 468 43.53 -2.96 -14.68
CA VAL A 468 44.93 -3.40 -14.65
C VAL A 468 45.59 -2.74 -13.45
N ASP A 469 46.08 -3.55 -12.50
CA ASP A 469 46.95 -3.10 -11.41
C ASP A 469 48.35 -2.74 -11.91
N ALA A 470 49.00 -1.76 -11.26
CA ALA A 470 50.41 -1.87 -10.85
C ALA A 470 50.90 -0.70 -9.99
N ARG A 471 51.67 -1.05 -8.96
CA ARG A 471 52.79 -0.28 -8.37
C ARG A 471 52.47 1.06 -7.70
N THR A 472 52.19 0.95 -6.40
CA THR A 472 52.80 1.77 -5.36
C THR A 472 54.28 2.06 -5.65
N GLU A 473 54.69 3.34 -5.57
CA GLU A 473 56.05 3.72 -5.17
C GLU A 473 55.93 4.71 -4.00
N GLU A 474 56.63 4.40 -2.90
CA GLU A 474 56.71 5.27 -1.73
C GLU A 474 57.80 6.33 -1.93
N ILE A 475 57.59 7.54 -1.41
CA ILE A 475 58.62 8.58 -1.30
C ILE A 475 58.88 8.81 0.20
N PRO A 476 60.15 8.82 0.67
CA PRO A 476 60.47 8.34 2.01
C PRO A 476 60.24 9.34 3.15
N LYS A 477 60.13 8.78 4.36
CA LYS A 477 60.29 9.50 5.62
C LYS A 477 61.73 10.03 5.75
N ILE A 478 61.88 11.14 6.46
CA ILE A 478 63.16 11.63 7.01
C ILE A 478 62.97 11.79 8.52
N ASP A 479 63.98 11.38 9.30
CA ASP A 479 63.86 11.15 10.73
C ASP A 479 63.82 12.41 11.62
N ALA A 480 63.43 12.18 12.88
CA ALA A 480 63.42 13.17 13.95
C ALA A 480 64.83 13.42 14.54
N PRO A 481 64.92 14.31 15.55
CA PRO A 481 65.70 13.94 16.74
C PRO A 481 64.87 13.94 18.03
N LEU A 482 65.43 13.28 19.06
CA LEU A 482 64.77 12.86 20.30
C LEU A 482 65.02 13.82 21.47
N ASN A 483 63.98 14.16 22.24
CA ASN A 483 63.94 14.19 23.73
C ASN A 483 62.59 14.73 24.22
N GLY A 484 62.08 14.39 25.41
CA GLY A 484 62.62 13.50 26.45
C GLY A 484 61.53 13.09 27.46
N SER A 485 61.78 12.08 28.28
CA SER A 485 60.75 11.39 29.06
C SER A 485 60.42 12.02 30.43
N ALA A 486 59.13 12.09 30.79
CA ALA A 486 58.67 12.25 32.18
C ALA A 486 57.31 11.58 32.42
N LYS A 487 57.25 10.62 33.36
CA LYS A 487 55.99 10.07 33.94
C LYS A 487 55.73 10.73 35.30
N ARG A 488 54.50 11.22 35.52
CA ARG A 488 53.78 11.39 36.82
C ARG A 488 52.52 12.24 36.56
N ALA A 489 51.45 12.21 37.34
CA ALA A 489 50.81 11.21 38.20
C ALA A 489 49.48 11.85 38.66
N ALA A 490 48.42 11.06 38.90
CA ALA A 490 47.14 11.62 39.34
C ALA A 490 47.12 11.90 40.86
N VAL A 491 46.61 13.07 41.27
CA VAL A 491 46.27 13.42 42.66
C VAL A 491 45.02 14.32 42.64
N ASN A 492 44.07 14.05 43.53
CA ASN A 492 42.87 14.88 43.76
C ASN A 492 43.20 16.12 44.61
N GLY A 493 42.49 17.23 44.43
CA GLY A 493 42.64 18.41 45.30
C GLY A 493 41.63 19.52 45.04
N SER A 494 40.53 19.52 45.79
CA SER A 494 39.61 20.68 45.90
C SER A 494 40.12 21.62 46.99
N SER A 495 39.98 22.96 46.81
CA SER A 495 39.22 23.83 47.74
C SER A 495 39.41 25.33 47.45
N SER A 496 38.32 26.11 47.62
CA SER A 496 38.25 27.50 48.15
C SER A 496 39.29 28.56 47.71
N ASN A 497 38.91 29.70 47.12
CA ASN A 497 38.14 30.75 47.81
C ASN A 497 37.59 31.85 46.86
N GLY A 498 36.45 32.45 47.22
CA GLY A 498 36.09 33.85 46.94
C GLY A 498 36.26 34.70 48.22
N PRO A 499 35.54 35.83 48.44
CA PRO A 499 34.55 36.55 47.61
C PRO A 499 35.14 37.93 47.14
N THR A 500 34.45 38.96 46.61
CA THR A 500 33.23 39.71 47.04
C THR A 500 32.63 40.62 45.94
N HIS A 501 31.38 41.08 46.18
CA HIS A 501 30.59 42.24 45.67
C HIS A 501 31.01 43.04 44.40
N GLY A 502 30.08 43.61 43.61
CA GLY A 502 28.61 43.67 43.69
C GLY A 502 28.02 44.94 43.02
N SER A 503 26.71 44.94 42.69
CA SER A 503 25.97 46.00 41.93
C SER A 503 26.46 46.21 40.47
N ALA A 504 25.74 46.70 39.47
CA ALA A 504 24.35 47.10 39.13
C ALA A 504 24.52 47.94 37.81
N THR A 505 23.57 48.24 36.92
CA THR A 505 22.10 48.10 36.84
C THR A 505 21.64 48.23 35.36
N ASN A 506 20.40 47.82 35.06
CA ASN A 506 19.53 48.26 33.93
C ASN A 506 19.94 47.94 32.47
N GLY A 507 18.94 47.64 31.59
CA GLY A 507 19.15 47.68 30.13
C GLY A 507 18.21 46.90 29.21
N HIS A 508 16.90 47.21 29.19
CA HIS A 508 15.92 46.91 28.12
C HIS A 508 15.82 45.53 27.41
N LEU A 509 14.64 44.92 27.55
CA LEU A 509 13.98 44.14 26.50
C LEU A 509 13.23 45.07 25.53
N THR A 510 13.07 44.64 24.27
CA THR A 510 11.85 44.86 23.47
C THR A 510 11.75 43.90 22.28
N SER A 511 10.66 43.11 22.23
CA SER A 511 10.08 42.59 20.98
C SER A 511 8.56 42.55 21.10
N THR A 512 7.91 43.64 20.68
CA THR A 512 6.46 43.72 20.41
C THR A 512 6.11 42.78 19.22
N THR A 513 4.88 42.34 18.92
CA THR A 513 3.55 43.02 19.01
C THR A 513 2.40 41.94 19.10
N PRO A 514 1.08 42.18 18.88
CA PRO A 514 0.10 41.89 19.94
C PRO A 514 -1.09 40.95 19.55
N ILE A 515 -1.94 40.62 20.54
CA ILE A 515 -3.37 40.34 20.34
C ILE A 515 -4.17 41.10 21.42
N GLY A 516 -5.35 41.63 21.06
CA GLY A 516 -6.22 42.45 21.92
C GLY A 516 -7.30 41.65 22.70
N PRO A 517 -8.10 42.31 23.57
CA PRO A 517 -8.78 41.61 24.69
C PRO A 517 -10.32 41.70 24.76
N LYS A 518 -10.90 40.84 25.63
CA LYS A 518 -12.23 40.92 26.31
C LYS A 518 -13.50 40.67 25.45
N PRO A 519 -14.68 40.39 26.07
CA PRO A 519 -14.96 40.19 27.50
C PRO A 519 -15.70 38.88 27.89
N LEU A 520 -15.78 38.61 29.20
CA LEU A 520 -16.76 37.71 29.85
C LEU A 520 -18.13 38.41 29.99
N PRO A 521 -19.21 37.63 30.13
CA PRO A 521 -20.06 37.74 31.31
C PRO A 521 -20.08 36.42 32.13
N ALA A 522 -20.86 36.38 33.21
CA ALA A 522 -20.79 35.34 34.24
C ALA A 522 -22.12 34.56 34.43
N ASP A 523 -22.02 33.47 35.20
CA ASP A 523 -22.80 33.19 36.43
C ASP A 523 -23.57 31.85 36.50
N SER A 524 -23.78 31.39 37.73
CA SER A 524 -24.66 30.30 38.21
C SER A 524 -24.24 28.82 38.04
N ALA A 525 -24.86 27.99 38.92
CA ALA A 525 -24.91 26.51 39.01
C ALA A 525 -23.80 25.77 39.80
N ASP A 526 -24.15 25.39 41.04
CA ASP A 526 -23.48 24.41 41.92
C ASP A 526 -23.42 22.97 41.36
N VAL A 527 -22.60 22.12 41.99
CA VAL A 527 -22.89 20.75 42.53
C VAL A 527 -21.55 19.98 42.73
N PRO A 528 -21.36 19.21 43.84
CA PRO A 528 -20.02 18.75 44.25
C PRO A 528 -19.59 17.39 43.68
N ALA A 529 -18.31 17.06 43.89
CA ALA A 529 -17.69 15.79 43.48
C ALA A 529 -17.90 14.63 44.47
N THR A 530 -17.98 13.41 43.93
CA THR A 530 -17.94 12.12 44.64
C THR A 530 -17.17 11.08 43.79
N PRO A 531 -16.69 9.96 44.37
CA PRO A 531 -15.43 9.34 43.93
C PRO A 531 -15.55 8.00 43.16
N ALA A 532 -14.40 7.48 42.74
CA ALA A 532 -14.27 6.20 42.03
C ALA A 532 -14.60 4.96 42.92
N PRO A 533 -15.11 3.86 42.33
CA PRO A 533 -15.43 2.63 43.06
C PRO A 533 -14.20 1.77 43.37
N THR A 534 -14.24 1.08 44.51
CA THR A 534 -13.27 0.05 44.94
C THR A 534 -13.60 -1.33 44.37
N PRO A 535 -12.61 -2.23 44.22
CA PRO A 535 -12.87 -3.63 43.84
C PRO A 535 -13.54 -4.42 44.97
N TRP A 536 -14.26 -5.48 44.60
CA TRP A 536 -14.93 -6.39 45.52
C TRP A 536 -14.06 -7.64 45.74
N PHE A 537 -13.87 -8.03 47.00
CA PHE A 537 -13.37 -9.35 47.39
C PHE A 537 -14.43 -10.07 48.22
N ALA A 538 -14.63 -11.35 47.95
CA ALA A 538 -15.31 -12.30 48.82
C ALA A 538 -14.63 -13.65 48.60
N GLU A 539 -14.42 -14.39 49.67
CA GLU A 539 -13.47 -15.48 49.79
C GLU A 539 -14.06 -16.54 50.75
N VAL A 540 -13.40 -17.71 50.79
CA VAL A 540 -13.42 -18.77 51.83
C VAL A 540 -14.14 -20.09 51.42
N ASP A 541 -13.31 -21.13 51.22
CA ASP A 541 -13.32 -22.51 51.80
C ASP A 541 -14.61 -23.38 51.71
N ASP A 542 -14.59 -24.72 51.69
CA ASP A 542 -13.59 -25.81 51.49
C ASP A 542 -14.41 -27.12 51.23
N ASP A 543 -13.77 -28.31 51.27
CA ASP A 543 -14.25 -29.71 51.16
C ASP A 543 -13.83 -30.44 49.86
N THR A 544 -12.68 -31.13 49.90
CA THR A 544 -12.40 -32.29 49.02
C THR A 544 -11.37 -33.24 49.69
N ASP A 545 -11.85 -34.34 50.27
CA ASP A 545 -11.04 -35.48 50.78
C ASP A 545 -11.82 -36.81 50.57
N ASP A 546 -11.21 -37.94 50.94
CA ASP A 546 -11.64 -39.35 50.76
C ASP A 546 -11.68 -39.91 49.32
N GLY A 547 -10.93 -41.00 49.06
CA GLY A 547 -11.05 -41.78 47.80
C GLY A 547 -9.86 -42.65 47.37
N ASP A 548 -9.31 -43.48 48.26
CA ASP A 548 -8.04 -44.22 48.11
C ASP A 548 -8.05 -45.46 47.15
N GLU A 549 -6.85 -45.95 46.78
CA GLU A 549 -6.52 -47.30 46.24
C GLU A 549 -7.10 -47.75 44.85
N THR A 550 -6.49 -48.66 44.05
CA THR A 550 -5.20 -49.40 44.07
C THR A 550 -4.71 -49.79 42.64
N ASP A 551 -3.49 -50.34 42.55
CA ASP A 551 -2.88 -51.01 41.37
C ASP A 551 -3.78 -52.01 40.61
N PHE A 552 -3.57 -52.15 39.29
CA PHE A 552 -3.22 -53.46 38.68
C PHE A 552 -2.84 -53.38 37.18
N ALA A 553 -1.64 -53.84 36.86
CA ALA A 553 -1.23 -54.38 35.55
C ALA A 553 -0.37 -55.63 35.81
N PRO A 554 -0.41 -56.71 34.99
CA PRO A 554 0.43 -56.69 33.78
C PRO A 554 0.04 -57.65 32.60
N SER A 555 0.60 -57.35 31.42
CA SER A 555 0.85 -58.31 30.30
C SER A 555 -0.39 -58.83 29.53
N ARG A 556 -0.29 -59.37 28.30
CA ARG A 556 0.84 -60.05 27.63
C ARG A 556 0.80 -59.94 26.09
N ARG A 557 1.95 -60.12 25.42
CA ARG A 557 2.05 -60.26 23.95
C ARG A 557 1.59 -61.64 23.46
N MET A 558 0.92 -61.67 22.31
CA MET A 558 1.19 -62.53 21.13
C MET A 558 0.26 -62.04 19.99
N MET A 559 0.63 -62.10 18.71
CA MET A 559 1.82 -62.69 18.09
C MET A 559 2.44 -61.73 17.05
#